data_AF-A0A2W6ZIW1-F1
#
_entry.id   AF-A0A2W6ZIW1-F1
#
_cell.length_a   1.000
_cell.length_b   1.000
_cell.length_c   1.000
_cell.angle_alpha   90.00
_cell.angle_beta   90.00
_cell.angle_gamma   90.00
#
_symmetry.space_group_name_H-M   'P 1'
#
loop_
_entity.id
_entity.type
_entity.pdbx_description
1 polymer ?
#
loop_
_entity_poly.entity_id
_entity_poly.type
_entity_poly.pdbx_seq_one_letter_code
_entity_poly.pdbx_strand_id
1 'polypeptide(L)'
;MEAQSHHPPEQQLTHALACFQAEVSAIPCPDLGAVVEAARPAFRQGIGWSAQLDEQQGRSRLQVTVRHAAGAELNSEAWAGETGDLPGMTGLMLAMLLGIPVSPEAQAAKPCDSEELSGADKSGGPLTAVARPEPDVEAQASGQQAEVQAGSSDSPDEGGDPALLPLTPEEISGYHRQVLDLPPAVRRELTNAFREHFQVPRSARSIGDRITQRQHGDFIERFLEECQGQEPEVVPTPCAP
;
A
#
# COMPACT_ATOMS: atom_id res chain seq x y z
N MET A 1 39.95 -1.60 -31.81
CA MET A 1 38.71 -2.25 -31.34
C MET A 1 38.87 -2.47 -29.86
N GLU A 2 38.53 -1.46 -29.08
CA GLU A 2 38.60 -1.55 -27.62
C GLU A 2 37.47 -2.47 -27.18
N ALA A 3 37.84 -3.54 -26.45
CA ALA A 3 36.90 -4.45 -25.83
C ALA A 3 36.11 -3.66 -24.79
N GLN A 4 34.93 -3.18 -25.17
CA GLN A 4 33.98 -2.59 -24.22
C GLN A 4 33.64 -3.68 -23.20
N SER A 5 34.24 -3.55 -22.02
CA SER A 5 33.94 -4.38 -20.86
C SER A 5 32.49 -4.13 -20.47
N HIS A 6 31.57 -4.91 -21.02
CA HIS A 6 30.16 -4.85 -20.65
C HIS A 6 30.04 -5.40 -19.24
N HIS A 7 30.06 -4.48 -18.27
CA HIS A 7 29.60 -4.79 -16.92
C HIS A 7 28.13 -5.22 -16.98
N PRO A 8 27.69 -6.19 -16.15
CA PRO A 8 26.28 -6.53 -16.05
C PRO A 8 25.45 -5.29 -15.68
N PRO A 9 24.18 -5.23 -16.11
CA PRO A 9 23.37 -4.03 -16.00
C PRO A 9 23.21 -3.55 -14.55
N GLU A 10 23.18 -4.46 -13.58
CA GLU A 10 23.09 -4.14 -12.15
C GLU A 10 24.36 -3.44 -11.66
N GLN A 11 25.54 -3.89 -12.09
CA GLN A 11 26.80 -3.22 -11.75
C GLN A 11 26.86 -1.80 -12.34
N GLN A 12 26.32 -1.61 -13.55
CA GLN A 12 26.25 -0.29 -14.16
C GLN A 12 25.32 0.65 -13.38
N LEU A 13 24.15 0.16 -12.97
CA LEU A 13 23.23 0.93 -12.12
C LEU A 13 23.86 1.27 -10.76
N THR A 14 24.48 0.30 -10.09
CA THR A 14 25.18 0.54 -8.81
C THR A 14 26.29 1.57 -8.98
N HIS A 15 27.09 1.47 -10.04
CA HIS A 15 28.15 2.42 -10.33
C HIS A 15 27.61 3.83 -10.56
N ALA A 16 26.59 3.99 -11.41
CA ALA A 16 25.97 5.28 -11.69
C ALA A 16 25.36 5.92 -10.43
N LEU A 17 24.69 5.12 -9.59
CA LEU A 17 24.15 5.58 -8.31
C LEU A 17 25.26 6.01 -7.34
N ALA A 18 26.35 5.25 -7.24
CA ALA A 18 27.48 5.61 -6.38
C ALA A 18 28.15 6.92 -6.83
N CYS A 19 28.35 7.10 -8.14
CA CYS A 19 28.87 8.35 -8.70
C CYS A 19 27.94 9.53 -8.40
N PHE A 20 26.63 9.35 -8.60
CA PHE A 20 25.64 10.36 -8.25
C PHE A 20 25.62 10.70 -6.75
N GLN A 21 25.61 9.69 -5.89
CA GLN A 21 25.53 9.85 -4.43
C GLN A 21 26.77 10.53 -3.83
N ALA A 22 27.92 10.44 -4.50
CA ALA A 22 29.13 11.16 -4.11
C ALA A 22 29.03 12.68 -4.35
N GLU A 23 28.15 13.12 -5.25
CA GLU A 23 28.02 14.53 -5.66
C GLU A 23 26.74 15.21 -5.15
N VAL A 24 25.70 14.44 -4.85
CA VAL A 24 24.39 14.97 -4.49
C VAL A 24 24.40 15.63 -3.10
N SER A 25 23.81 16.83 -3.02
CA SER A 25 23.63 17.56 -1.76
C SER A 25 22.29 17.22 -1.10
N ALA A 26 22.22 17.42 0.21
CA ALA A 26 20.97 17.21 0.94
C ALA A 26 19.87 18.19 0.51
N ILE A 27 18.65 17.68 0.35
CA ILE A 27 17.47 18.48 0.01
C ILE A 27 16.65 18.83 1.26
N PRO A 28 16.01 20.01 1.29
CA PRO A 28 15.25 20.48 2.45
C PRO A 28 13.86 19.86 2.57
N CYS A 29 13.33 19.26 1.51
CA CYS A 29 12.07 18.52 1.52
C CYS A 29 12.09 17.50 0.37
N PRO A 30 11.50 16.31 0.55
CA PRO A 30 11.42 15.30 -0.49
C PRO A 30 10.21 15.51 -1.41
N ASP A 31 9.90 16.76 -1.77
CA ASP A 31 8.86 17.01 -2.76
C ASP A 31 9.34 16.51 -4.14
N LEU A 32 8.41 16.05 -4.97
CA LEU A 32 8.76 15.44 -6.25
C LEU A 32 9.57 16.40 -7.14
N GLY A 33 9.28 17.70 -7.09
CA GLY A 33 10.01 18.71 -7.87
C GLY A 33 11.47 18.81 -7.46
N ALA A 34 11.74 19.03 -6.17
CA ALA A 34 13.10 19.13 -5.65
C ALA A 34 13.89 17.83 -5.85
N VAL A 35 13.26 16.68 -5.71
CA VAL A 35 13.88 15.37 -5.93
C VAL A 35 14.26 15.19 -7.40
N VAL A 36 13.36 15.52 -8.34
CA VAL A 36 13.64 15.45 -9.78
C VAL A 36 14.74 16.43 -10.19
N GLU A 37 14.74 17.64 -9.62
CA GLU A 37 15.79 18.64 -9.86
C GLU A 37 17.15 18.16 -9.33
N ALA A 38 17.20 17.64 -8.11
CA ALA A 38 18.42 17.07 -7.53
C ALA A 38 18.92 15.84 -8.31
N ALA A 39 18.01 15.06 -8.90
CA ALA A 39 18.33 13.85 -9.67
C ALA A 39 18.81 14.10 -11.11
N ARG A 40 18.82 15.34 -11.61
CA ARG A 40 19.29 15.67 -12.97
C ARG A 40 20.66 15.07 -13.34
N PRO A 41 21.68 15.03 -12.45
CA PRO A 41 22.95 14.38 -12.76
C PRO A 41 22.82 12.87 -12.96
N ALA A 42 21.96 12.18 -12.19
CA ALA A 42 21.67 10.76 -12.39
C ALA A 42 21.00 10.51 -13.75
N PHE A 43 20.10 11.39 -14.18
CA PHE A 43 19.43 11.25 -15.49
C PHE A 43 20.39 11.34 -16.67
N ARG A 44 21.41 12.21 -16.57
CA ARG A 44 22.48 12.30 -17.57
C ARG A 44 23.35 11.04 -17.63
N GLN A 45 23.36 10.24 -16.56
CA GLN A 45 24.05 8.95 -16.50
C GLN A 45 23.18 7.80 -17.02
N GLY A 46 22.02 8.08 -17.63
CA GLY A 46 21.15 7.05 -18.20
C GLY A 46 20.19 6.42 -17.20
N ILE A 47 19.99 7.04 -16.03
CA ILE A 47 18.96 6.64 -15.08
C ILE A 47 17.65 7.33 -15.46
N GLY A 48 16.55 6.59 -15.50
CA GLY A 48 15.19 7.11 -15.63
C GLY A 48 14.32 6.62 -14.47
N TRP A 49 13.11 7.15 -14.37
CA TRP A 49 12.15 6.69 -13.37
C TRP A 49 10.71 6.70 -13.91
N SER A 50 9.85 5.93 -13.26
CA SER A 50 8.40 5.93 -13.49
C SER A 50 7.67 5.74 -12.18
N ALA A 51 6.50 6.37 -12.05
CA ALA A 51 5.55 6.09 -11.00
C ALA A 51 4.25 5.55 -11.60
N GLN A 52 3.70 4.52 -10.99
CA GLN A 52 2.44 3.89 -11.38
C GLN A 52 1.55 3.81 -10.16
N LEU A 53 0.27 4.14 -10.34
CA LEU A 53 -0.76 3.97 -9.31
C LEU A 53 -1.70 2.88 -9.81
N ASP A 54 -1.74 1.76 -9.10
CA ASP A 54 -2.58 0.61 -9.42
C ASP A 54 -3.67 0.43 -8.36
N GLU A 55 -4.88 0.03 -8.75
CA GLU A 55 -5.97 -0.24 -7.82
C GLU A 55 -6.04 -1.74 -7.52
N GLN A 56 -5.72 -2.12 -6.28
CA GLN A 56 -5.77 -3.50 -5.83
C GLN A 56 -6.73 -3.64 -4.65
N GLN A 57 -7.80 -4.42 -4.85
CA GLN A 57 -8.80 -4.72 -3.81
C GLN A 57 -9.46 -3.47 -3.20
N GLY A 58 -9.72 -2.45 -4.03
CA GLY A 58 -10.32 -1.18 -3.60
C GLY A 58 -9.37 -0.25 -2.84
N ARG A 59 -8.04 -0.46 -2.96
CA ARG A 59 -7.01 0.43 -2.44
C ARG A 59 -6.01 0.76 -3.53
N SER A 60 -5.54 2.00 -3.56
CA SER A 60 -4.51 2.42 -4.50
C SER A 60 -3.12 2.06 -3.98
N ARG A 61 -2.27 1.50 -4.83
CA ARG A 61 -0.87 1.13 -4.58
C ARG A 61 0.01 1.95 -5.49
N LEU A 62 0.89 2.76 -4.90
CA LEU A 62 1.91 3.51 -5.62
C LEU A 62 3.16 2.64 -5.75
N GLN A 63 3.64 2.48 -6.98
CA GLN A 63 4.92 1.86 -7.31
C GLN A 63 5.81 2.89 -7.99
N VAL A 64 7.00 3.11 -7.43
CA VAL A 64 8.04 3.95 -8.03
C VAL A 64 9.18 3.05 -8.46
N THR A 65 9.60 3.17 -9.71
CA THR A 65 10.69 2.38 -10.30
C THR A 65 11.74 3.31 -10.86
N VAL A 66 13.01 3.00 -10.57
CA VAL A 66 14.21 3.60 -11.15
C VAL A 66 14.82 2.58 -12.11
N ARG A 67 15.12 2.98 -13.35
CA ARG A 67 15.67 2.11 -14.39
C ARG A 67 16.94 2.70 -14.97
N HIS A 68 17.99 1.91 -15.12
CA HIS A 68 19.18 2.27 -15.89
C HIS A 68 19.00 1.91 -17.37
N ALA A 69 19.61 2.67 -18.28
CA ALA A 69 19.56 2.42 -19.73
C ALA A 69 20.09 1.03 -20.14
N ALA A 70 20.93 0.41 -19.31
CA ALA A 70 21.40 -0.97 -19.50
C ALA A 70 20.36 -2.05 -19.15
N GLY A 71 19.23 -1.69 -18.53
CA GLY A 71 18.11 -2.58 -18.21
C GLY A 71 17.96 -2.99 -16.75
N ALA A 72 18.85 -2.56 -15.85
CA ALA A 72 18.68 -2.81 -14.41
C ALA A 72 17.62 -1.89 -13.80
N GLU A 73 16.91 -2.40 -12.80
CA GLU A 73 15.79 -1.73 -12.15
C GLU A 73 15.86 -1.82 -10.63
N LEU A 74 15.33 -0.79 -9.97
CA LEU A 74 15.04 -0.77 -8.55
C LEU A 74 13.62 -0.24 -8.36
N ASN A 75 12.83 -0.91 -7.53
CA ASN A 75 11.46 -0.50 -7.27
C ASN A 75 11.22 -0.31 -5.76
N SER A 76 10.26 0.56 -5.47
CA SER A 76 9.69 0.76 -4.14
C SER A 76 8.19 0.88 -4.30
N GLU A 77 7.47 0.34 -3.33
CA GLU A 77 6.02 0.27 -3.37
C GLU A 77 5.45 0.67 -2.03
N ALA A 78 4.33 1.39 -2.05
CA ALA A 78 3.63 1.75 -0.84
C ALA A 78 2.13 1.97 -1.14
N TRP A 79 1.29 1.65 -0.17
CA TRP A 79 -0.15 1.86 -0.27
C TRP A 79 -0.48 3.34 -0.18
N ALA A 80 -1.12 3.89 -1.21
CA ALA A 80 -1.61 5.25 -1.21
C ALA A 80 -2.98 5.29 -0.52
N GLY A 81 -3.08 6.06 0.57
CA GLY A 81 -4.36 6.35 1.21
C GLY A 81 -5.21 7.30 0.35
N GLU A 82 -6.53 7.27 0.55
CA GLU A 82 -7.51 8.07 -0.20
C GLU A 82 -7.29 9.60 -0.12
N THR A 83 -6.55 10.06 0.90
CA THR A 83 -6.24 11.48 1.16
C THR A 83 -4.73 11.81 1.10
N GLY A 84 -3.90 10.87 0.62
CA GLY A 84 -2.44 11.03 0.63
C GLY A 84 -1.92 12.02 -0.40
N ASP A 85 -0.93 12.83 -0.01
CA ASP A 85 -0.12 13.64 -0.93
C ASP A 85 0.73 12.71 -1.83
N LEU A 86 0.15 12.32 -2.97
CA LEU A 86 0.78 11.40 -3.92
C LEU A 86 2.10 11.95 -4.49
N PRO A 87 2.21 13.24 -4.88
CA PRO A 87 3.49 13.84 -5.23
C PRO A 87 4.54 13.75 -4.13
N GLY A 88 4.21 14.11 -2.88
CA GLY A 88 5.16 14.02 -1.75
C GLY A 88 5.61 12.59 -1.47
N MET A 89 4.67 11.64 -1.53
CA MET A 89 4.98 10.21 -1.36
C MET A 89 5.86 9.66 -2.48
N THR A 90 5.58 10.05 -3.73
CA THR A 90 6.40 9.70 -4.90
C THR A 90 7.81 10.28 -4.77
N GLY A 91 7.92 11.56 -4.38
CA GLY A 91 9.19 12.23 -4.17
C GLY A 91 10.03 11.55 -3.09
N LEU A 92 9.43 11.21 -1.95
CA LEU A 92 10.10 10.49 -0.87
C LEU A 92 10.62 9.12 -1.34
N MET A 93 9.78 8.32 -2.00
CA MET A 93 10.17 7.00 -2.50
C MET A 93 11.29 7.10 -3.52
N LEU A 94 11.21 8.06 -4.44
CA LEU A 94 12.26 8.31 -5.43
C LEU A 94 13.57 8.77 -4.78
N ALA A 95 13.51 9.65 -3.78
CA ALA A 95 14.68 10.09 -3.03
C ALA A 95 15.39 8.92 -2.33
N MET A 96 14.62 8.00 -1.73
CA MET A 96 15.18 6.79 -1.10
C MET A 96 15.85 5.87 -2.13
N LEU A 97 15.21 5.62 -3.27
CA LEU A 97 15.74 4.75 -4.32
C LEU A 97 17.04 5.33 -4.93
N LEU A 98 17.12 6.64 -5.09
CA LEU A 98 18.30 7.32 -5.61
C LEU A 98 19.37 7.56 -4.54
N GLY A 99 19.04 7.44 -3.26
CA GLY A 99 19.93 7.74 -2.13
C GLY A 99 20.18 9.23 -1.93
N ILE A 100 19.20 10.08 -2.24
CA ILE A 100 19.30 11.53 -2.04
C ILE A 100 19.09 11.84 -0.55
N PRO A 101 20.07 12.47 0.13
CA PRO A 101 19.92 12.79 1.55
C PRO A 101 18.84 13.86 1.73
N VAL A 102 17.97 13.65 2.72
CA VAL A 102 16.95 14.63 3.12
C VAL A 102 17.35 15.21 4.46
N SER A 103 17.42 16.54 4.55
CA SER A 103 17.82 17.22 5.79
C SER A 103 16.88 16.87 6.95
N PRO A 104 17.38 16.64 8.18
CA PRO A 104 16.56 16.28 9.33
C PRO A 104 15.60 17.40 9.78
N GLU A 105 15.91 18.66 9.47
CA GLU A 105 14.98 19.79 9.68
C GLU A 105 13.71 19.67 8.82
N ALA A 106 13.76 18.94 7.70
CA ALA A 106 12.59 18.62 6.86
C ALA A 106 11.59 17.70 7.56
N GLN A 107 12.08 16.78 8.41
CA GLN A 107 11.25 15.81 9.13
C GLN A 107 10.65 16.39 10.43
N ALA A 108 11.14 17.54 10.88
CA ALA A 108 10.69 18.22 12.09
C ALA A 108 9.76 19.41 11.82
N ALA A 109 9.48 19.73 10.55
CA ALA A 109 8.52 20.76 10.20
C ALA A 109 7.09 20.27 10.45
N LYS A 110 6.57 20.61 11.64
CA LYS A 110 5.14 20.76 11.93
C LYS A 110 4.41 21.37 10.72
N PRO A 111 3.11 21.05 10.50
CA PRO A 111 2.32 21.74 9.49
C PRO A 111 2.40 23.24 9.75
N CYS A 112 3.01 23.98 8.82
CA CYS A 112 3.05 25.43 8.89
C CYS A 112 1.61 25.93 8.76
N ASP A 113 1.05 26.43 9.86
CA ASP A 113 0.08 27.51 9.81
C ASP A 113 0.68 28.61 8.93
N SER A 114 -0.03 28.92 7.85
CA SER A 114 0.28 30.04 6.98
C SER A 114 -0.09 31.35 7.68
N GLU A 115 0.85 31.92 8.42
CA GLU A 115 0.88 33.34 8.79
C GLU A 115 2.38 33.72 8.70
N GLU A 116 2.85 34.73 7.98
CA GLU A 116 2.33 36.08 7.81
C GLU A 116 3.22 36.80 6.77
N LEU A 117 2.61 37.54 5.84
CA LEU A 117 3.11 38.82 5.31
C LEU A 117 1.82 39.63 5.08
N SER A 118 1.56 40.80 5.64
CA SER A 118 2.40 41.97 5.78
C SER A 118 1.72 42.97 6.72
N GLY A 119 2.51 43.73 7.48
CA GLY A 119 2.02 44.60 8.54
C GLY A 119 1.50 45.99 8.15
N ALA A 120 1.06 46.66 9.23
CA ALA A 120 1.00 48.10 9.51
C ALA A 120 -0.14 49.01 8.96
N ASP A 121 -1.07 49.28 9.89
CA ASP A 121 -1.59 50.57 10.37
C ASP A 121 -2.46 51.51 9.49
N LYS A 122 -3.71 51.68 9.99
CA LYS A 122 -4.63 52.85 9.97
C LYS A 122 -5.09 53.45 8.63
N SER A 123 -6.42 53.45 8.40
CA SER A 123 -7.38 54.45 8.94
C SER A 123 -8.65 54.52 8.07
N GLY A 124 -9.82 54.69 8.71
CA GLY A 124 -10.99 55.34 8.11
C GLY A 124 -12.01 54.45 7.37
N GLY A 125 -13.21 54.30 7.95
CA GLY A 125 -14.43 54.00 7.17
C GLY A 125 -14.92 55.23 6.37
N PRO A 126 -16.16 55.27 5.83
CA PRO A 126 -17.27 54.34 6.10
C PRO A 126 -18.24 54.05 4.90
N LEU A 127 -19.23 53.18 5.16
CA LEU A 127 -20.58 53.06 4.56
C LEU A 127 -20.76 52.78 3.05
N THR A 128 -21.44 51.66 2.72
CA THR A 128 -22.72 51.57 1.97
C THR A 128 -23.01 50.08 1.65
N ALA A 129 -24.15 49.54 2.12
CA ALA A 129 -25.31 49.13 1.29
C ALA A 129 -25.09 47.74 0.61
N VAL A 130 -25.99 46.77 0.51
CA VAL A 130 -27.45 46.73 0.36
C VAL A 130 -27.96 45.35 0.81
N ALA A 131 -29.25 45.33 1.14
CA ALA A 131 -30.16 44.27 1.53
C ALA A 131 -30.07 42.85 0.91
N ARG A 132 -30.53 41.94 1.76
CA ARG A 132 -31.12 40.59 1.56
C ARG A 132 -32.11 40.54 0.38
N PRO A 133 -32.28 39.35 -0.23
CA PRO A 133 -33.59 38.70 -0.07
C PRO A 133 -33.51 37.18 0.17
N GLU A 134 -34.44 36.69 0.97
CA GLU A 134 -34.89 35.29 0.98
C GLU A 134 -35.79 35.03 -0.23
N PRO A 135 -36.01 33.76 -0.57
CA PRO A 135 -37.41 33.35 -0.66
C PRO A 135 -37.73 32.02 0.03
N ASP A 136 -38.98 31.99 0.45
CA ASP A 136 -39.72 30.96 1.17
C ASP A 136 -40.52 30.09 0.18
N VAL A 137 -40.55 28.78 0.47
CA VAL A 137 -41.72 27.88 0.44
C VAL A 137 -42.34 27.33 -0.87
N GLU A 138 -42.68 26.03 -0.70
CA GLU A 138 -43.78 25.21 -1.25
C GLU A 138 -43.58 24.23 -2.42
N ALA A 139 -43.56 22.95 -2.02
CA ALA A 139 -44.43 21.84 -2.47
C ALA A 139 -44.62 21.56 -3.97
N GLN A 140 -44.38 20.30 -4.38
CA GLN A 140 -45.43 19.44 -4.97
C GLN A 140 -44.97 17.98 -5.16
N ALA A 141 -45.98 17.12 -5.20
CA ALA A 141 -45.99 15.67 -5.06
C ALA A 141 -45.77 14.89 -6.37
N SER A 142 -45.95 13.56 -6.27
CA SER A 142 -46.00 12.54 -7.34
C SER A 142 -44.61 12.01 -7.70
N GLY A 143 -44.26 10.73 -7.58
CA GLY A 143 -45.05 9.50 -7.63
C GLY A 143 -44.33 8.57 -8.61
N GLN A 144 -44.19 7.29 -8.25
CA GLN A 144 -44.19 6.09 -9.13
C GLN A 144 -43.21 5.02 -8.64
N GLN A 145 -43.84 3.90 -8.27
CA GLN A 145 -43.28 2.56 -8.26
C GLN A 145 -42.76 2.21 -9.66
N ALA A 146 -41.64 1.51 -9.73
CA ALA A 146 -41.33 0.60 -10.83
C ALA A 146 -40.49 -0.55 -10.29
N GLU A 147 -41.19 -1.66 -10.14
CA GLU A 147 -40.65 -3.01 -10.01
C GLU A 147 -40.06 -3.45 -11.36
N VAL A 148 -39.35 -4.57 -11.35
CA VAL A 148 -38.86 -5.42 -12.47
C VAL A 148 -37.48 -5.11 -13.04
N GLN A 149 -36.50 -5.97 -12.74
CA GLN A 149 -36.20 -7.06 -13.67
C GLN A 149 -35.27 -8.12 -13.06
N ALA A 150 -35.79 -9.33 -13.03
CA ALA A 150 -35.02 -10.54 -13.00
C ALA A 150 -34.14 -10.61 -14.25
N GLY A 151 -32.87 -10.97 -14.05
CA GLY A 151 -31.95 -11.37 -15.10
C GLY A 151 -31.10 -12.50 -14.59
N SER A 152 -31.68 -13.70 -14.52
CA SER A 152 -30.90 -14.93 -14.50
C SER A 152 -30.10 -14.99 -15.80
N SER A 153 -28.78 -15.13 -15.68
CA SER A 153 -27.96 -15.74 -16.72
C SER A 153 -27.06 -16.73 -16.02
N ASP A 154 -27.55 -17.97 -16.09
CA ASP A 154 -26.79 -19.20 -15.92
C ASP A 154 -25.76 -19.30 -17.04
N SER A 155 -24.48 -19.42 -16.67
CA SER A 155 -23.48 -20.22 -17.37
C SER A 155 -22.30 -20.40 -16.41
N PRO A 156 -21.96 -21.64 -16.02
CA PRO A 156 -20.74 -21.92 -15.27
C PRO A 156 -19.58 -21.84 -16.26
N ASP A 157 -18.83 -20.75 -16.20
CA ASP A 157 -17.52 -20.66 -16.86
C ASP A 157 -16.55 -21.55 -16.06
N GLU A 158 -16.42 -22.80 -16.50
CA GLU A 158 -15.35 -23.72 -16.15
C GLU A 158 -14.01 -23.09 -16.55
N GLY A 159 -13.33 -22.49 -15.58
CA GLY A 159 -12.04 -21.85 -15.76
C GLY A 159 -11.54 -21.04 -14.57
N GLY A 160 -12.39 -20.76 -13.58
CA GLY A 160 -11.97 -20.16 -12.32
C GLY A 160 -11.18 -21.15 -11.47
N ASP A 161 -9.96 -20.76 -11.09
CA ASP A 161 -9.13 -21.49 -10.13
C ASP A 161 -10.00 -21.94 -8.93
N PRO A 162 -10.08 -23.24 -8.60
CA PRO A 162 -10.96 -23.73 -7.53
C PRO A 162 -10.63 -23.13 -6.16
N ALA A 163 -9.46 -22.50 -6.00
CA ALA A 163 -9.06 -21.78 -4.80
C ALA A 163 -9.79 -20.45 -4.61
N LEU A 164 -10.37 -19.88 -5.68
CA LEU A 164 -11.10 -18.61 -5.68
C LEU A 164 -12.63 -18.75 -5.57
N LEU A 165 -13.15 -19.97 -5.46
CA LEU A 165 -14.58 -20.16 -5.20
C LEU A 165 -14.93 -19.56 -3.83
N PRO A 166 -15.97 -18.71 -3.75
CA PRO A 166 -16.45 -18.21 -2.46
C PRO A 166 -16.96 -19.40 -1.64
N LEU A 167 -16.48 -19.51 -0.40
CA LEU A 167 -16.95 -20.53 0.53
C LEU A 167 -18.43 -20.28 0.85
N THR A 168 -19.20 -21.36 0.97
CA THR A 168 -20.57 -21.26 1.47
C THR A 168 -20.57 -20.74 2.91
N PRO A 169 -21.60 -19.99 3.35
CA PRO A 169 -21.66 -19.44 4.70
C PRO A 169 -21.63 -20.54 5.80
N GLU A 170 -22.02 -21.76 5.44
CA GLU A 170 -21.96 -22.96 6.28
C GLU A 170 -20.51 -23.42 6.50
N GLU A 171 -19.69 -23.46 5.44
CA GLU A 171 -18.25 -23.78 5.52
C GLU A 171 -17.50 -22.70 6.32
N ILE A 172 -17.81 -21.42 6.09
CA ILE A 172 -17.22 -20.29 6.85
C ILE A 172 -17.50 -20.44 8.35
N SER A 173 -18.74 -20.79 8.71
CA SER A 173 -19.14 -21.01 10.10
C SER A 173 -18.44 -22.24 10.70
N GLY A 174 -18.23 -23.28 9.89
CA GLY A 174 -17.49 -24.49 10.25
C GLY A 174 -16.03 -24.18 10.61
N TYR A 175 -15.31 -23.49 9.72
CA TYR A 175 -13.93 -23.08 9.98
C TYR A 175 -13.83 -22.12 11.17
N HIS A 176 -14.78 -21.19 11.32
CA HIS A 176 -14.79 -20.29 12.48
C HIS A 176 -14.92 -21.05 13.81
N ARG A 177 -15.80 -22.06 13.86
CA ARG A 177 -15.97 -22.91 15.04
C ARG A 177 -14.72 -23.73 15.30
N GLN A 178 -14.12 -24.32 14.26
CA GLN A 178 -12.88 -25.09 14.35
C GLN A 178 -11.74 -24.24 14.90
N VAL A 179 -11.55 -23.01 14.41
CA VAL A 179 -10.54 -22.07 14.92
C VAL A 179 -10.77 -21.69 16.38
N LEU A 180 -12.03 -21.56 16.81
CA LEU A 180 -12.39 -21.28 18.20
C LEU A 180 -12.25 -22.48 19.13
N ASP A 181 -12.35 -23.71 18.61
CA ASP A 181 -12.13 -24.94 19.38
C ASP A 181 -10.63 -25.27 19.54
N LEU A 182 -9.73 -24.62 18.77
CA LEU A 182 -8.29 -24.82 18.90
C LEU A 182 -7.72 -24.28 20.22
N PRO A 183 -6.66 -24.94 20.76
CA PRO A 183 -5.88 -24.41 21.88
C PRO A 183 -5.40 -22.97 21.63
N PRO A 184 -5.32 -22.12 22.67
CA PRO A 184 -5.00 -20.70 22.50
C PRO A 184 -3.60 -20.44 21.92
N ALA A 185 -2.65 -21.36 22.14
CA ALA A 185 -1.32 -21.31 21.52
C ALA A 185 -1.41 -21.51 20.01
N VAL A 186 -2.04 -22.60 19.57
CA VAL A 186 -2.26 -22.93 18.15
C VAL A 186 -3.07 -21.85 17.44
N ARG A 187 -4.08 -21.28 18.12
CA ARG A 187 -4.89 -20.19 17.56
C ARG A 187 -4.06 -18.92 17.28
N ARG A 188 -3.12 -18.59 18.16
CA ARG A 188 -2.21 -17.44 17.96
C ARG A 188 -1.26 -17.68 16.81
N GLU A 189 -0.75 -18.89 16.70
CA GLU A 189 0.15 -19.30 15.63
C GLU A 189 -0.57 -19.32 14.28
N LEU A 190 -1.75 -19.95 14.20
CA LEU A 190 -2.63 -19.89 13.04
C LEU A 190 -2.96 -18.44 12.67
N THR A 191 -3.26 -17.59 13.65
CA THR A 191 -3.53 -16.17 13.40
C THR A 191 -2.30 -15.46 12.81
N ASN A 192 -1.09 -15.75 13.30
CA ASN A 192 0.13 -15.15 12.78
C ASN A 192 0.46 -15.66 11.37
N ALA A 193 0.43 -16.99 11.18
CA ALA A 193 0.69 -17.63 9.89
C ALA A 193 -0.33 -17.20 8.84
N PHE A 194 -1.61 -17.13 9.20
CA PHE A 194 -2.67 -16.63 8.32
C PHE A 194 -2.45 -15.15 7.96
N ARG A 195 -2.03 -14.32 8.92
CA ARG A 195 -1.73 -12.90 8.68
C ARG A 195 -0.50 -12.70 7.81
N GLU A 196 0.49 -13.58 7.92
CA GLU A 196 1.69 -13.55 7.09
C GLU A 196 1.39 -14.04 5.68
N HIS A 197 0.73 -15.19 5.57
CA HIS A 197 0.43 -15.85 4.30
C HIS A 197 -0.55 -15.04 3.43
N PHE A 198 -1.59 -14.45 4.04
CA PHE A 198 -2.58 -13.63 3.34
C PHE A 198 -2.37 -12.12 3.54
N GLN A 199 -1.23 -11.71 4.11
CA GLN A 199 -0.86 -10.30 4.38
C GLN A 199 -1.98 -9.50 5.09
N VAL A 200 -2.68 -10.13 6.03
CA VAL A 200 -3.82 -9.51 6.72
C VAL A 200 -3.32 -8.42 7.69
N PRO A 201 -3.82 -7.17 7.57
CA PRO A 201 -3.39 -6.05 8.40
C PRO A 201 -3.56 -6.32 9.89
N ARG A 202 -2.66 -5.78 10.72
CA ARG A 202 -2.67 -6.07 12.15
C ARG A 202 -3.87 -5.52 12.93
N SER A 203 -4.64 -4.64 12.31
CA SER A 203 -5.89 -4.05 12.80
C SER A 203 -7.12 -4.93 12.62
N ALA A 204 -7.02 -6.06 11.91
CA ALA A 204 -8.13 -6.99 11.76
C ALA A 204 -8.52 -7.59 13.13
N ARG A 205 -9.79 -7.36 13.53
CA ARG A 205 -10.32 -7.74 14.85
C ARG A 205 -10.41 -9.26 15.05
N SER A 206 -10.52 -10.03 13.95
CA SER A 206 -10.52 -11.49 13.94
C SER A 206 -10.12 -11.99 12.55
N ILE A 207 -9.40 -13.12 12.48
CA ILE A 207 -9.18 -13.83 11.21
C ILE A 207 -10.47 -14.45 10.67
N GLY A 208 -11.46 -14.71 11.54
CA GLY A 208 -12.74 -15.31 11.18
C GLY A 208 -13.58 -14.49 10.20
N ASP A 209 -13.49 -13.16 10.28
CA ASP A 209 -14.16 -12.22 9.37
C ASP A 209 -13.55 -12.23 7.94
N ARG A 210 -12.39 -12.88 7.79
CA ARG A 210 -11.61 -12.93 6.55
C ARG A 210 -11.59 -14.29 5.90
N ILE A 211 -12.19 -15.32 6.51
CA ILE A 211 -12.36 -16.64 5.90
C ILE A 211 -13.51 -16.57 4.89
N THR A 212 -13.26 -16.01 3.71
CA THR A 212 -14.28 -15.81 2.66
C THR A 212 -14.08 -16.65 1.39
N GLN A 213 -12.89 -17.24 1.21
CA GLN A 213 -12.48 -17.93 -0.02
C GLN A 213 -11.95 -19.32 0.30
N ARG A 214 -12.11 -20.28 -0.63
CA ARG A 214 -11.65 -21.66 -0.45
C ARG A 214 -10.17 -21.77 -0.07
N GLN A 215 -9.31 -20.94 -0.65
CA GLN A 215 -7.90 -20.82 -0.26
C GLN A 215 -7.67 -20.60 1.25
N HIS A 216 -8.59 -19.91 1.94
CA HIS A 216 -8.49 -19.71 3.39
C HIS A 216 -8.82 -21.01 4.15
N GLY A 217 -9.82 -21.76 3.67
CA GLY A 217 -10.16 -23.10 4.18
C GLY A 217 -9.03 -24.09 3.96
N ASP A 218 -8.51 -24.17 2.73
CA ASP A 218 -7.40 -25.05 2.35
C ASP A 218 -6.13 -24.76 3.18
N PHE A 219 -5.85 -23.49 3.46
CA PHE A 219 -4.74 -23.10 4.32
C PHE A 219 -4.96 -23.49 5.78
N ILE A 220 -6.16 -23.29 6.32
CA ILE A 220 -6.49 -23.70 7.69
C ILE A 220 -6.38 -25.22 7.84
N GLU A 221 -6.89 -25.99 6.87
CA GLU A 221 -6.77 -27.46 6.88
C GLU A 221 -5.31 -27.91 6.83
N ARG A 222 -4.51 -27.35 5.91
CA ARG A 222 -3.08 -27.66 5.83
C ARG A 222 -2.32 -27.31 7.10
N PHE A 223 -2.60 -26.14 7.69
CA PHE A 223 -1.98 -25.71 8.93
C PHE A 223 -2.36 -26.62 10.11
N LEU A 224 -3.61 -27.07 10.15
CA LEU A 224 -4.10 -27.99 11.17
C LEU A 224 -3.53 -29.40 11.02
N GLU A 225 -3.32 -29.86 9.80
CA GLU A 225 -2.63 -31.12 9.52
C GLU A 225 -1.15 -31.04 9.93
N GLU A 226 -0.48 -29.92 9.65
CA GLU A 226 0.89 -29.66 10.10
C GLU A 226 1.00 -29.63 11.63
N CYS A 227 0.07 -28.95 12.32
CA CYS A 227 0.02 -28.95 13.79
C CYS A 227 -0.28 -30.32 14.40
N GLN A 228 -1.03 -31.18 13.70
CA GLN A 228 -1.31 -32.56 14.15
C GLN A 228 -0.14 -33.52 13.84
N GLY A 229 0.61 -33.27 12.76
CA GLY A 229 1.82 -34.01 12.40
C GLY A 229 3.04 -33.62 13.24
N GLN A 230 3.00 -32.44 13.88
CA GLN A 230 3.96 -32.02 14.90
C GLN A 230 3.66 -32.70 16.25
N GLU A 231 3.55 -34.03 16.27
CA GLU A 231 3.67 -34.76 17.54
C GLU A 231 5.04 -34.41 18.14
N PRO A 232 5.11 -33.94 19.39
CA PRO A 232 6.39 -33.77 20.06
C PRO A 232 7.02 -35.16 20.09
N GLU A 233 8.11 -35.34 19.35
CA GLU A 233 9.02 -36.47 19.50
C GLU A 233 9.43 -36.47 20.99
N VAL A 234 8.73 -37.27 21.78
CA VAL A 234 9.06 -37.55 23.16
C VAL A 234 10.37 -38.30 23.08
N VAL A 235 11.48 -37.56 23.12
CA VAL A 235 12.81 -38.11 23.35
C VAL A 235 12.71 -38.97 24.61
N PRO A 236 12.82 -40.30 24.52
CA PRO A 236 12.84 -41.13 25.70
C PRO A 236 14.18 -40.86 26.37
N THR A 237 14.16 -40.19 27.52
CA THR A 237 15.33 -40.04 28.37
C THR A 237 15.94 -41.43 28.59
N PRO A 238 17.19 -41.68 28.17
CA PRO A 238 17.82 -42.95 28.46
C PRO A 238 18.05 -43.03 29.97
N CYS A 239 17.30 -43.93 30.60
CA CYS A 239 17.56 -44.42 31.94
C CYS A 239 18.91 -45.14 31.92
N ALA A 240 19.86 -44.71 32.77
CA ALA A 240 20.86 -45.54 33.47
C ALA A 240 22.05 -44.68 33.95
N PRO A 241 22.88 -45.17 34.90
CA PRO A 241 22.78 -46.43 35.65
C PRO A 241 22.47 -46.25 37.15
#